data_AF-A0A928H0F8-F1
#
_entry.id   AF-A0A928H0F8-F1
#
_cell.length_a   1.000
_cell.length_b   1.000
_cell.length_c   1.000
_cell.angle_alpha   90.00
_cell.angle_beta   90.00
_cell.angle_gamma   90.00
#
_symmetry.space_group_name_H-M   'P 1'
#
loop_
_entity.id
_entity.type
_entity.pdbx_description
1 polymer ?
#
loop_
_entity_poly.entity_id
_entity_poly.type
_entity_poly.pdbx_seq_one_letter_code
_entity_poly.pdbx_strand_id
1 'polypeptide(L)'
;MKKEVFAIYFPSWHPDRHYEQWYGKGFCEWELIKTTKPLFPGHRQPLEPVWGYFDESAPVWMAKQIDLAADNGITGFMFDWYWYEGDQFLEKPLNEAFLHAPNRNRLKFCLMWANHAWGMWPAMDDGLRPMNGNVNQSSKIFLTIRHSEQDLRDVMTY
;
A
#
# COMPACT_ATOMS: atom_id res chain seq x y z
N MET A 1 13.38 0.82 -28.72
CA MET A 1 13.33 0.11 -27.42
C MET A 1 11.94 0.32 -26.84
N LYS A 2 11.24 -0.74 -26.40
CA LYS A 2 9.94 -0.59 -25.73
C LYS A 2 10.19 -0.02 -24.33
N LYS A 3 9.53 1.08 -23.97
CA LYS A 3 9.67 1.68 -22.63
C LYS A 3 8.89 0.85 -21.63
N GLU A 4 9.49 0.65 -20.46
CA GLU A 4 8.79 0.08 -19.30
C GLU A 4 8.23 1.24 -18.48
N VAL A 5 6.97 1.11 -18.05
CA VAL A 5 6.25 2.12 -17.27
C VAL A 5 5.64 1.41 -16.07
N PHE A 6 6.11 1.75 -14.87
CA PHE A 6 5.64 1.16 -13.64
C PHE A 6 4.75 2.13 -12.87
N ALA A 7 3.62 1.63 -12.37
CA ALA A 7 2.80 2.35 -11.40
C ALA A 7 3.20 1.93 -9.97
N ILE A 8 3.33 2.90 -9.07
CA ILE A 8 3.53 2.61 -7.64
C ILE A 8 2.23 2.03 -7.10
N TYR A 9 2.32 0.86 -6.48
CA TYR A 9 1.19 0.16 -5.89
C TYR A 9 1.30 0.28 -4.37
N PHE A 10 0.37 1.00 -3.75
CA PHE A 10 0.27 1.12 -2.30
C PHE A 10 -0.72 0.08 -1.76
N PRO A 11 -0.26 -0.94 -0.99
CA PRO A 11 -1.03 -2.14 -0.72
C PRO A 11 -1.92 -2.05 0.55
N SER A 12 -2.59 -0.93 0.79
CA SER A 12 -3.28 -0.68 2.07
C SER A 12 -4.82 -0.73 1.99
N TRP A 13 -5.36 -1.27 0.90
CA TRP A 13 -6.80 -1.30 0.59
C TRP A 13 -7.47 -2.63 0.96
N HIS A 14 -6.97 -3.30 2.00
CA HIS A 14 -7.49 -4.56 2.51
C HIS A 14 -7.29 -4.66 4.04
N PRO A 15 -8.06 -5.49 4.75
CA PRO A 15 -7.82 -5.75 6.17
C PRO A 15 -6.49 -6.49 6.41
N ASP A 16 -5.67 -5.90 7.27
CA ASP A 16 -4.40 -6.46 7.73
C ASP A 16 -4.43 -6.68 9.25
N ARG A 17 -3.78 -7.75 9.72
CA ARG A 17 -3.76 -8.10 11.15
C ARG A 17 -3.16 -6.99 12.03
N HIS A 18 -2.18 -6.24 11.52
CA HIS A 18 -1.56 -5.13 12.22
C HIS A 18 -2.54 -3.97 12.35
N TYR A 19 -3.22 -3.64 11.26
CA TYR A 19 -4.28 -2.64 11.28
C TYR A 19 -5.41 -2.99 12.22
N GLU A 20 -5.85 -4.25 12.27
CA GLU A 20 -6.88 -4.66 13.21
C GLU A 20 -6.46 -4.46 14.68
N GLN A 21 -5.16 -4.66 14.98
CA GLN A 21 -4.61 -4.41 16.31
C GLN A 21 -4.53 -2.91 16.66
N TRP A 22 -4.26 -2.05 15.68
CA TRP A 22 -4.06 -0.62 15.91
C TRP A 22 -5.34 0.21 15.84
N TYR A 23 -6.24 -0.14 14.92
CA TYR A 23 -7.41 0.68 14.55
C TYR A 23 -8.74 -0.06 14.68
N GLY A 24 -8.71 -1.37 14.93
CA GLY A 24 -9.90 -2.20 15.11
C GLY A 24 -10.24 -3.06 13.89
N LYS A 25 -11.10 -4.06 14.12
CA LYS A 25 -11.43 -5.12 13.17
C LYS A 25 -11.92 -4.55 11.82
N GLY A 26 -11.38 -5.07 10.72
CA GLY A 26 -11.76 -4.69 9.36
C GLY A 26 -11.24 -3.35 8.87
N PHE A 27 -10.37 -2.67 9.62
CA PHE A 27 -9.78 -1.40 9.18
C PHE A 27 -8.92 -1.58 7.92
N CYS A 28 -9.08 -0.64 6.97
CA CYS A 28 -8.19 -0.40 5.83
C CYS A 28 -8.34 1.06 5.38
N GLU A 29 -7.49 1.52 4.45
CA GLU A 29 -7.46 2.91 3.99
C GLU A 29 -8.77 3.40 3.37
N TRP A 30 -9.65 2.49 2.93
CA TRP A 30 -10.99 2.86 2.49
C TRP A 30 -11.78 3.61 3.56
N GLU A 31 -11.58 3.31 4.84
CA GLU A 31 -12.27 4.00 5.94
C GLU A 31 -11.86 5.47 6.04
N LEU A 32 -10.63 5.81 5.67
CA LEU A 32 -10.15 7.20 5.62
C LEU A 32 -10.78 7.95 4.45
N ILE A 33 -10.88 7.32 3.28
CA ILE A 33 -11.55 7.90 2.11
C ILE A 33 -13.05 8.08 2.34
N LYS A 34 -13.71 7.17 3.06
CA LYS A 34 -15.15 7.30 3.39
C LYS A 34 -15.43 8.46 4.34
N THR A 35 -14.47 8.80 5.20
CA THR A 35 -14.66 9.78 6.29
C THR A 35 -14.03 11.14 6.01
N THR A 36 -13.21 11.26 4.96
CA THR A 36 -12.56 12.52 4.59
C THR A 36 -13.58 13.59 4.16
N LYS A 37 -13.24 14.85 4.42
CA LYS A 37 -14.08 16.02 4.17
C LYS A 37 -13.31 17.08 3.38
N PRO A 38 -13.99 17.92 2.59
CA PRO A 38 -13.36 19.09 1.98
C PRO A 38 -12.66 19.97 3.02
N LEU A 39 -11.39 20.26 2.79
CA LEU A 39 -10.55 21.10 3.66
C LEU A 39 -10.52 22.59 3.23
N PHE A 40 -10.89 22.87 1.98
CA PHE A 40 -10.91 24.23 1.42
C PHE A 40 -11.96 24.33 0.30
N PRO A 41 -12.42 25.54 -0.08
CA PRO A 41 -13.40 25.73 -1.14
C PRO A 41 -12.95 25.10 -2.47
N GLY A 42 -13.81 24.28 -3.08
CA GLY A 42 -13.51 23.55 -4.31
C GLY A 42 -12.74 22.24 -4.13
N HIS A 43 -12.40 21.85 -2.89
CA HIS A 43 -11.77 20.55 -2.62
C HIS A 43 -12.76 19.42 -2.90
N ARG A 44 -12.45 18.59 -3.91
CA ARG A 44 -13.26 17.43 -4.32
C ARG A 44 -12.96 16.21 -3.44
N GLN A 45 -13.35 16.25 -2.17
CA GLN A 45 -13.30 15.10 -1.27
C GLN A 45 -14.67 14.89 -0.60
N PRO A 46 -15.07 13.64 -0.30
CA PRO A 46 -14.37 12.40 -0.63
C PRO A 46 -14.43 12.07 -2.13
N LEU A 47 -13.36 11.47 -2.67
CA LEU A 47 -13.38 10.84 -4.00
C LEU A 47 -13.75 9.37 -3.87
N GLU A 48 -14.82 8.97 -4.56
CA GLU A 48 -15.27 7.58 -4.58
C GLU A 48 -14.57 6.79 -5.70
N PRO A 49 -14.03 5.59 -5.42
CA PRO A 49 -13.47 4.74 -6.46
C PRO A 49 -14.54 4.25 -7.44
N VAL A 50 -14.23 4.26 -8.74
CA VAL A 50 -15.16 3.84 -9.80
C VAL A 50 -15.64 2.40 -9.64
N TRP A 51 -14.82 1.52 -9.04
CA TRP A 51 -15.17 0.12 -8.77
C TRP A 51 -15.75 -0.12 -7.37
N GLY A 52 -16.02 0.95 -6.63
CA GLY A 52 -16.37 0.88 -5.22
C GLY A 52 -15.18 0.51 -4.34
N TYR A 53 -15.47 0.27 -3.06
CA TYR A 53 -14.49 -0.16 -2.06
C TYR A 53 -14.31 -1.68 -2.14
N PHE A 54 -13.14 -2.14 -2.54
CA PHE A 54 -12.86 -3.55 -2.72
C PHE A 54 -11.65 -4.01 -1.90
N ASP A 55 -11.63 -5.29 -1.54
CA ASP A 55 -10.48 -5.92 -0.93
C ASP A 55 -9.48 -6.33 -2.03
N GLU A 56 -8.38 -5.59 -2.11
CA GLU A 56 -7.38 -5.80 -3.15
C GLU A 56 -6.52 -7.06 -2.96
N SER A 57 -6.62 -7.75 -1.81
CA SER A 57 -5.96 -9.04 -1.58
C SER A 57 -6.59 -10.18 -2.39
N ALA A 58 -7.80 -9.98 -2.94
CA ALA A 58 -8.45 -11.00 -3.76
C ALA A 58 -7.96 -10.97 -5.22
N PRO A 59 -7.55 -12.12 -5.80
CA PRO A 59 -7.08 -12.21 -7.20
C PRO A 59 -8.03 -11.64 -8.24
N VAL A 60 -9.34 -11.69 -7.99
CA VAL A 60 -10.36 -11.16 -8.92
C VAL A 60 -10.26 -9.64 -9.09
N TRP A 61 -9.91 -8.92 -8.01
CA TRP A 61 -9.73 -7.46 -8.07
C TRP A 61 -8.40 -7.11 -8.68
N MET A 62 -7.34 -7.84 -8.33
CA MET A 62 -6.04 -7.67 -8.96
C MET A 62 -6.08 -7.94 -10.47
N ALA A 63 -6.85 -8.94 -10.92
CA ALA A 63 -7.03 -9.20 -12.35
C ALA A 63 -7.63 -7.99 -13.09
N LYS A 64 -8.65 -7.34 -12.51
CA LYS A 64 -9.22 -6.10 -13.07
C LYS A 64 -8.20 -4.96 -13.12
N GLN A 65 -7.39 -4.82 -12.08
CA GLN A 65 -6.32 -3.81 -12.03
C GLN A 65 -5.25 -4.06 -13.11
N ILE A 66 -4.83 -5.32 -13.27
CA ILE A 66 -3.88 -5.75 -14.30
C ILE A 66 -4.41 -5.45 -15.70
N ASP A 67 -5.68 -5.77 -15.97
CA ASP A 67 -6.29 -5.50 -17.27
C ASP A 67 -6.32 -3.99 -17.56
N LEU A 68 -6.83 -3.19 -16.61
CA LEU A 68 -6.87 -1.73 -16.75
C LEU A 68 -5.49 -1.14 -16.99
N ALA A 69 -4.50 -1.55 -16.22
CA ALA A 69 -3.13 -1.04 -16.33
C ALA A 69 -2.51 -1.41 -17.68
N ALA A 70 -2.58 -2.69 -18.07
CA ALA A 70 -2.00 -3.16 -19.32
C ALA A 70 -2.70 -2.56 -20.55
N ASP A 71 -4.03 -2.38 -20.52
CA ASP A 71 -4.80 -1.73 -21.58
C ASP A 71 -4.45 -0.24 -21.76
N ASN A 72 -3.86 0.39 -20.73
CA ASN A 72 -3.44 1.79 -20.73
C ASN A 72 -1.92 1.99 -20.75
N GLY A 73 -1.17 0.95 -21.15
CA GLY A 73 0.27 1.07 -21.41
C GLY A 73 1.18 1.03 -20.17
N ILE A 74 0.63 0.72 -18.99
CA ILE A 74 1.44 0.34 -17.83
C ILE A 74 2.00 -1.07 -18.08
N THR A 75 3.28 -1.26 -17.79
CA THR A 75 3.99 -2.53 -18.04
C THR A 75 4.35 -3.27 -16.77
N GLY A 76 4.21 -2.64 -15.59
CA GLY A 76 4.35 -3.31 -14.32
C GLY A 76 3.83 -2.52 -13.12
N PHE A 77 3.74 -3.21 -12.00
CA PHE A 77 3.48 -2.60 -10.69
C PHE A 77 4.76 -2.62 -9.84
N MET A 78 5.04 -1.50 -9.19
CA MET A 78 6.08 -1.42 -8.17
C MET A 78 5.39 -1.42 -6.81
N PHE A 79 5.39 -2.58 -6.14
CA PHE A 79 4.74 -2.74 -4.86
C PHE A 79 5.55 -2.04 -3.77
N ASP A 80 4.89 -1.14 -3.06
CA ASP A 80 5.41 -0.61 -1.81
C ASP A 80 5.44 -1.73 -0.78
N TRP A 81 6.64 -2.17 -0.40
CA TRP A 81 6.86 -3.46 0.23
C TRP A 81 7.34 -3.29 1.66
N TYR A 82 6.53 -3.76 2.62
CA TYR A 82 6.78 -3.62 4.05
C TYR A 82 7.16 -4.97 4.65
N TRP A 83 8.40 -5.05 5.11
CA TRP A 83 8.95 -6.22 5.77
C TRP A 83 9.90 -5.77 6.87
N TYR A 84 9.58 -6.13 8.11
CA TYR A 84 10.29 -5.71 9.31
C TYR A 84 10.76 -6.92 10.13
N GLU A 85 12.03 -7.35 9.98
CA GLU A 85 12.61 -8.52 10.69
C GLU A 85 11.75 -9.80 10.61
N GLY A 86 11.38 -10.22 9.40
CA GLY A 86 10.50 -11.38 9.17
C GLY A 86 9.00 -11.09 9.33
N ASP A 87 8.63 -9.89 9.77
CA ASP A 87 7.24 -9.46 9.90
C ASP A 87 6.77 -8.77 8.62
N GLN A 88 6.07 -9.52 7.76
CA GLN A 88 5.42 -8.98 6.56
C GLN A 88 4.14 -8.22 6.94
N PHE A 89 4.00 -7.03 6.38
CA PHE A 89 2.87 -6.14 6.60
C PHE A 89 2.32 -5.70 5.23
N LEU A 90 1.00 -5.71 5.05
CA LEU A 90 0.35 -5.33 3.77
C LEU A 90 0.82 -6.16 2.57
N GLU A 91 1.30 -7.38 2.79
CA GLU A 91 1.91 -8.24 1.77
C GLU A 91 0.90 -8.88 0.82
N LYS A 92 -0.35 -9.02 1.28
CA LYS A 92 -1.38 -9.82 0.60
C LYS A 92 -1.67 -9.40 -0.85
N PRO A 93 -1.66 -8.11 -1.24
CA PRO A 93 -1.96 -7.73 -2.63
C PRO A 93 -0.92 -8.29 -3.61
N LEU A 94 0.34 -8.44 -3.20
CA LEU A 94 1.33 -9.17 -3.99
C LEU A 94 1.12 -10.69 -3.84
N ASN A 95 1.12 -11.17 -2.60
CA ASN A 95 1.26 -12.59 -2.27
C ASN A 95 0.04 -13.42 -2.58
N GLU A 96 -1.13 -12.90 -2.27
CA GLU A 96 -2.42 -13.58 -2.40
C GLU A 96 -3.15 -13.15 -3.66
N ALA A 97 -2.91 -11.93 -4.18
CA ALA A 97 -3.63 -11.40 -5.33
C ALA A 97 -2.80 -11.43 -6.63
N PHE A 98 -1.72 -10.65 -6.75
CA PHE A 98 -0.98 -10.48 -8.01
C PHE A 98 -0.34 -11.78 -8.50
N LEU A 99 0.33 -12.52 -7.63
CA LEU A 99 0.96 -13.79 -7.99
C LEU A 99 -0.05 -14.90 -8.37
N HIS A 100 -1.31 -14.73 -7.99
CA HIS A 100 -2.40 -15.68 -8.26
C HIS A 100 -3.42 -15.19 -9.30
N ALA A 101 -3.31 -13.94 -9.77
CA ALA A 101 -4.21 -13.41 -10.79
C ALA A 101 -4.02 -14.16 -12.13
N PRO A 102 -5.10 -14.60 -12.80
CA PRO A 102 -5.01 -15.42 -14.01
C PRO A 102 -4.31 -14.72 -15.18
N ASN A 103 -4.31 -13.40 -15.18
CA ASN A 103 -3.72 -12.53 -16.20
C ASN A 103 -2.40 -11.88 -15.75
N ARG A 104 -1.79 -12.32 -14.62
CA ARG A 104 -0.56 -11.71 -14.07
C ARG A 104 0.59 -11.55 -15.06
N ASN A 105 0.67 -12.43 -16.07
CA ASN A 105 1.73 -12.39 -17.10
C ASN A 105 1.64 -11.16 -18.02
N ARG A 106 0.55 -10.37 -17.94
CA ARG A 106 0.42 -9.10 -18.67
C ARG A 106 1.32 -7.99 -18.12
N LEU A 107 1.71 -8.09 -16.84
CA LEU A 107 2.52 -7.09 -16.15
C LEU A 107 3.75 -7.72 -15.50
N LYS A 108 4.82 -6.94 -15.41
CA LYS A 108 5.95 -7.21 -14.53
C LYS A 108 5.62 -6.72 -13.11
N PHE A 109 6.43 -7.11 -12.14
CA PHE A 109 6.43 -6.44 -10.85
C PHE A 109 7.85 -6.18 -10.37
N CYS A 110 7.98 -5.24 -9.43
CA CYS A 110 9.17 -5.04 -8.62
C CYS A 110 8.76 -4.61 -7.20
N LEU A 111 9.71 -4.69 -6.27
CA LEU A 111 9.52 -4.28 -4.89
C LEU A 111 10.20 -2.94 -4.64
N MET A 112 9.47 -2.00 -4.07
CA MET A 112 10.01 -0.80 -3.44
C MET A 112 10.04 -1.08 -1.94
N TRP A 113 11.16 -1.63 -1.45
CA TRP A 113 11.29 -1.99 -0.05
C TRP A 113 11.34 -0.75 0.84
N ALA A 114 10.35 -0.61 1.72
CA ALA A 114 10.20 0.53 2.60
C ALA A 114 11.38 0.63 3.57
N ASN A 115 12.09 1.76 3.56
CA ASN A 115 13.24 2.03 4.42
C ASN A 115 12.93 3.01 5.55
N HIS A 116 11.70 2.94 6.07
CA HIS A 116 11.23 3.78 7.17
C HIS A 116 10.38 2.97 8.15
N ALA A 117 10.26 3.49 9.37
CA ALA A 117 9.35 2.93 10.36
C ALA A 117 7.90 3.18 9.93
N TRP A 118 6.99 2.35 10.42
CA TRP A 118 5.56 2.59 10.29
C TRP A 118 5.02 3.31 11.53
N GLY A 119 4.42 4.48 11.31
CA GLY A 119 3.80 5.29 12.35
C GLY A 119 2.27 5.28 12.28
N MET A 120 1.66 5.99 13.23
CA MET A 120 0.24 6.28 13.31
C MET A 120 -0.27 7.04 12.09
N TRP A 121 -1.33 6.48 11.50
CA TRP A 121 -2.08 7.00 10.37
C TRP A 121 -3.57 6.66 10.56
N PRO A 122 -4.51 7.62 10.48
CA PRO A 122 -4.32 9.02 10.13
C PRO A 122 -3.49 9.77 11.18
N ALA A 123 -2.73 10.76 10.73
CA ALA A 123 -2.02 11.65 11.63
C ALA A 123 -3.03 12.28 12.60
N MET A 124 -2.77 12.14 13.90
CA MET A 124 -3.57 12.83 14.91
C MET A 124 -3.19 14.30 14.92
N ASP A 125 -4.15 15.18 15.20
CA ASP A 125 -3.87 16.58 15.52
C ASP A 125 -3.32 16.65 16.95
N ASP A 126 -2.07 16.23 17.13
CA ASP A 126 -1.33 16.25 18.39
C ASP A 126 -0.38 17.46 18.50
N GLY A 127 -0.54 18.45 17.61
CA GLY A 127 0.30 19.64 17.54
C GLY A 127 1.66 19.42 16.88
N LEU A 128 1.97 18.21 16.38
CA LEU A 128 3.18 17.93 15.61
C LEU A 128 2.92 18.16 14.11
N ARG A 129 3.94 18.67 13.40
CA ARG A 129 3.82 19.00 11.97
C ARG A 129 3.70 17.71 11.13
N PRO A 130 2.74 17.59 10.22
CA PRO A 130 2.65 16.43 9.33
C PRO A 130 3.76 16.46 8.27
N MET A 131 4.22 15.26 7.89
CA MET A 131 5.03 14.78 6.74
C MET A 131 6.15 15.63 6.08
N ASN A 132 6.28 16.92 6.33
CA ASN A 132 7.11 17.82 5.52
C ASN A 132 8.11 18.66 6.34
N GLY A 133 8.75 18.06 7.36
CA GLY A 133 9.88 18.72 8.01
C GLY A 133 10.26 18.15 9.36
N ASN A 134 11.08 17.09 9.32
CA ASN A 134 11.85 16.50 10.41
C ASN A 134 11.05 15.62 11.40
N VAL A 135 11.57 14.40 11.59
CA VAL A 135 11.05 13.20 12.30
C VAL A 135 9.82 12.52 11.66
N ASN A 136 10.10 11.53 10.81
CA ASN A 136 9.19 10.65 10.05
C ASN A 136 8.30 9.71 10.88
N GLN A 137 7.94 10.07 12.11
CA GLN A 137 7.19 9.20 12.98
C GLN A 137 6.22 10.08 13.76
N SER A 138 4.94 9.76 13.68
CA SER A 138 4.02 10.05 14.76
C SER A 138 4.68 9.80 16.11
N SER A 139 4.25 10.52 17.14
CA SER A 139 4.67 10.30 18.54
C SER A 139 4.61 8.82 18.98
N LYS A 140 3.80 8.00 18.27
CA LYS A 140 3.71 6.54 18.42
C LYS A 140 4.21 5.80 17.17
N ILE A 141 5.32 5.07 17.28
CA ILE A 141 5.79 4.15 16.25
C ILE A 141 5.09 2.81 16.44
N PHE A 142 4.53 2.25 15.37
CA PHE A 142 3.88 0.94 15.40
C PHE A 142 4.82 -0.19 14.97
N LEU A 143 5.55 0.01 13.87
CA LEU A 143 6.61 -0.90 13.44
C LEU A 143 7.91 -0.11 13.35
N THR A 144 8.88 -0.46 14.19
CA THR A 144 10.20 0.16 14.14
C THR A 144 10.91 -0.32 12.88
N ILE A 145 11.60 0.57 12.16
CA ILE A 145 12.47 0.12 11.09
C ILE A 145 13.58 -0.75 11.67
N ARG A 146 13.57 -2.02 11.28
CA ARG A 146 14.59 -2.98 11.62
C ARG A 146 14.83 -3.83 10.40
N HIS A 147 15.93 -3.54 9.70
CA HIS A 147 16.35 -4.30 8.54
C HIS A 147 17.60 -5.07 8.93
N SER A 148 17.52 -6.39 8.88
CA SER A 148 18.70 -7.25 8.97
C SER A 148 19.31 -7.49 7.59
N GLU A 149 20.55 -7.94 7.54
CA GLU A 149 21.15 -8.43 6.29
C GLU A 149 20.36 -9.61 5.71
N GLN A 150 19.75 -10.43 6.57
CA GLN A 150 18.89 -11.54 6.13
C GLN A 150 17.63 -11.01 5.44
N ASP A 151 16.97 -9.97 5.99
CA ASP A 151 15.79 -9.37 5.34
C ASP A 151 16.14 -8.82 3.95
N LEU A 152 17.31 -8.18 3.81
CA LEU A 152 17.79 -7.72 2.50
C LEU A 152 17.95 -8.89 1.53
N ARG A 153 18.53 -10.01 1.97
CA ARG A 153 18.69 -11.21 1.15
C ARG A 153 17.34 -11.79 0.75
N ASP A 154 16.41 -11.87 1.69
CA ASP A 154 15.06 -12.40 1.46
C ASP A 154 14.31 -11.56 0.42
N VAL A 155 14.33 -10.23 0.56
CA VAL A 155 13.72 -9.28 -0.39
C VAL A 155 14.37 -9.36 -1.77
N MET A 156 15.69 -9.54 -1.85
CA MET A 156 16.40 -9.68 -3.13
C MET A 156 16.08 -10.99 -3.86
N THR A 157 15.67 -12.03 -3.13
CA THR A 157 15.35 -13.35 -3.70
C THR A 157 13.86 -13.62 -3.84
N TYR A 158 13.02 -12.62 -3.52
CA TYR A 158 11.57 -12.66 -3.63
C TYR A 158 11.10 -12.80 -5.09
#